data_AF-A0A7J2ZEW2-F1
#
_entry.id   AF-A0A7J2ZEW2-F1
#
_cell.length_a   1.000
_cell.length_b   1.000
_cell.length_c   1.000
_cell.angle_alpha   90.00
_cell.angle_beta   90.00
_cell.angle_gamma   90.00
#
_symmetry.space_group_name_H-M   'P 1'
#
loop_
_entity.id
_entity.type
_entity.pdbx_description
1 polymer ?
#
loop_
_entity_poly.entity_id
_entity_poly.type
_entity_poly.pdbx_seq_one_letter_code
_entity_poly.pdbx_strand_id
1 'polypeptide(L)'
;MESRVYECEPQQVGKLKKILESEPYAERSFAKQGYKLKEGKVIGEGNKYYLYIKADADFFKFAEEKFKEMEGLKRSQKEVEQRIVRKIEEEEGSAEQGFGAIFG
;
A
#
# COMPACT_ATOMS: atom_id res chain seq x y z
N MET A 1 12.68 0.04 -8.53
CA MET A 1 11.43 -0.22 -7.81
C MET A 1 10.41 0.80 -8.24
N GLU A 2 9.20 0.35 -8.58
CA GLU A 2 8.06 1.20 -8.95
C GLU A 2 7.04 1.21 -7.81
N SER A 3 6.30 2.31 -7.67
CA SER A 3 5.22 2.43 -6.70
C SER A 3 3.87 2.29 -7.41
N ARG A 4 2.99 1.41 -6.92
CA ARG A 4 1.62 1.28 -7.40
C ARG A 4 0.63 1.43 -6.25
N VAL A 5 -0.52 2.03 -6.54
CA VAL A 5 -1.61 2.17 -5.59
C VAL A 5 -2.85 1.45 -6.11
N TYR A 6 -3.45 0.65 -5.24
CA TYR A 6 -4.68 -0.08 -5.49
C TYR A 6 -5.78 0.44 -4.57
N GLU A 7 -6.99 0.59 -5.10
CA GLU A 7 -8.18 0.93 -4.33
C GLU A 7 -9.04 -0.32 -4.07
N CYS A 8 -9.58 -0.39 -2.86
CA CYS A 8 -10.41 -1.48 -2.37
C CYS A 8 -11.61 -0.91 -1.63
N GLU A 9 -12.79 -1.52 -1.82
CA GLU A 9 -13.98 -1.16 -1.07
C GLU A 9 -13.84 -1.54 0.43
N PRO A 10 -14.42 -0.76 1.36
CA PRO A 10 -14.35 -1.06 2.80
C PRO A 10 -14.83 -2.46 3.19
N GLN A 11 -15.75 -3.03 2.41
CA GLN A 11 -16.29 -4.37 2.66
C GLN A 11 -15.26 -5.48 2.35
N GLN A 12 -14.31 -5.23 1.45
CA GLN A 12 -13.29 -6.19 1.03
C GLN A 12 -11.96 -5.99 1.77
N VAL A 13 -11.78 -4.89 2.51
CA VAL A 13 -10.54 -4.59 3.25
C VAL A 13 -10.14 -5.71 4.22
N GLY A 14 -11.12 -6.40 4.83
CA GLY A 14 -10.84 -7.51 5.73
C GLY A 14 -10.19 -8.70 5.01
N LYS A 15 -10.60 -9.00 3.77
CA LYS A 15 -9.95 -10.02 2.93
C LYS A 15 -8.57 -9.55 2.46
N LEU A 16 -8.47 -8.28 2.07
CA LEU A 16 -7.21 -7.67 1.65
C LEU A 16 -6.14 -7.80 2.75
N LYS A 17 -6.49 -7.43 3.99
CA LYS A 17 -5.60 -7.58 5.15
C LYS A 17 -5.14 -9.02 5.34
N LYS A 18 -6.07 -9.99 5.28
CA LYS A 18 -5.73 -11.42 5.36
C LYS A 18 -4.73 -11.87 4.30
N ILE A 19 -4.80 -11.35 3.08
CA ILE A 19 -3.84 -11.66 2.00
C ILE A 19 -2.49 -11.01 2.27
N LEU A 20 -2.48 -9.73 2.66
CA LEU A 20 -1.26 -8.98 2.95
C LEU A 20 -0.52 -9.53 4.18
N GLU A 21 -1.27 -10.05 5.14
CA GLU A 21 -0.77 -10.70 6.36
C GLU A 21 -0.62 -12.22 6.18
N SER A 22 -0.96 -12.75 5.00
CA SER A 22 -0.74 -14.16 4.70
C SER A 22 0.74 -14.41 4.48
N GLU A 23 1.25 -15.45 5.12
CA GLU A 23 2.63 -15.92 4.93
C GLU A 23 3.71 -14.84 5.16
N PRO A 24 3.73 -14.15 6.33
CA PRO A 24 4.64 -13.01 6.57
C PRO A 24 6.13 -13.40 6.48
N TYR A 25 6.45 -14.67 6.68
CA TYR A 25 7.81 -15.20 6.66
C TYR A 25 8.25 -15.75 5.30
N ALA A 26 7.36 -15.84 4.31
CA ALA A 26 7.70 -16.31 2.96
C ALA A 26 8.80 -15.43 2.33
N GLU A 27 9.53 -15.97 1.35
CA GLU A 27 10.53 -15.20 0.60
C GLU A 27 9.90 -13.97 -0.06
N ARG A 28 8.69 -14.11 -0.60
CA ARG A 28 7.88 -13.02 -1.16
C ARG A 28 6.69 -12.77 -0.24
N SER A 29 6.85 -11.87 0.73
CA SER A 29 5.75 -11.46 1.61
C SER A 29 5.51 -9.95 1.51
N PHE A 30 4.24 -9.56 1.55
CA PHE A 30 3.87 -8.14 1.55
C PHE A 30 4.45 -7.43 2.78
N ALA A 31 4.48 -8.10 3.93
CA ALA A 31 5.08 -7.60 5.15
C ALA A 31 6.57 -7.25 4.99
N LYS A 32 7.37 -8.12 4.35
CA LYS A 32 8.79 -7.84 4.05
C LYS A 32 8.96 -6.76 2.98
N GLN A 33 8.04 -6.70 2.02
CA GLN A 33 8.05 -5.66 0.99
C GLN A 33 7.74 -4.26 1.54
N GLY A 34 7.04 -4.17 2.69
CA GLY A 34 6.72 -2.89 3.32
C GLY A 34 5.49 -2.19 2.72
N TYR A 35 4.41 -2.94 2.48
CA TYR A 35 3.15 -2.34 2.02
C TYR A 35 2.61 -1.28 2.99
N LYS A 36 1.84 -0.31 2.48
CA LYS A 36 1.11 0.66 3.31
C LYS A 36 -0.36 0.64 2.94
N LEU A 37 -1.22 0.46 3.94
CA LEU A 37 -2.67 0.54 3.77
C LEU A 37 -3.17 1.87 4.37
N LYS A 38 -3.81 2.71 3.56
CA LYS A 38 -4.34 4.01 3.96
C LYS A 38 -5.84 4.07 3.76
N GLU A 39 -6.53 4.69 4.71
CA GLU A 39 -7.96 4.96 4.61
C GLU A 39 -8.21 6.23 3.81
N GLY A 40 -9.04 6.15 2.77
CA GLY A 40 -9.44 7.26 1.92
C GLY A 40 -9.92 8.46 2.71
N LYS A 41 -10.64 8.23 3.83
CA LYS A 41 -11.09 9.30 4.73
C LYS A 41 -9.93 10.10 5.34
N VAL A 42 -8.81 9.44 5.63
CA VAL A 42 -7.61 10.07 6.22
C VAL A 42 -6.86 10.87 5.17
N ILE A 43 -6.82 10.37 3.93
CA ILE A 43 -6.08 11.01 2.83
C ILE A 43 -6.94 11.92 1.94
N GLY A 44 -8.23 12.06 2.20
CA GLY A 44 -9.15 12.91 1.42
C GLY A 44 -9.65 12.29 0.12
N GLU A 45 -9.50 10.97 -0.07
CA GLU A 45 -9.86 10.23 -1.28
C GLU A 45 -11.12 9.36 -1.03
N GLY A 46 -12.13 9.92 -0.36
CA GLY A 46 -13.44 9.30 -0.16
C GLY A 46 -13.45 8.08 0.79
N ASN A 47 -14.46 7.22 0.65
CA ASN A 47 -14.70 6.10 1.57
C ASN A 47 -14.17 4.75 1.03
N LYS A 48 -12.88 4.69 0.71
CA LYS A 48 -12.20 3.49 0.21
C LYS A 48 -10.91 3.23 0.99
N TYR A 49 -10.32 2.05 0.80
CA TYR A 49 -8.98 1.75 1.27
C TYR A 49 -8.00 1.76 0.11
N TYR A 50 -6.82 2.29 0.36
CA TYR A 50 -5.76 2.43 -0.62
C TYR A 50 -4.54 1.66 -0.18
N LEU A 51 -4.14 0.69 -0.98
CA LEU A 51 -2.94 -0.11 -0.77
C LEU A 51 -1.82 0.44 -1.65
N TYR A 52 -0.78 0.93 -1.01
CA TYR A 52 0.46 1.32 -1.63
C TYR A 52 1.50 0.21 -1.52
N ILE A 53 2.11 -0.13 -2.65
CA ILE A 53 3.22 -1.08 -2.73
C ILE A 53 4.34 -0.45 -3.56
N LYS A 54 5.55 -0.39 -3.01
CA LYS A 54 6.78 -0.03 -3.72
C LYS A 54 7.61 -1.29 -3.89
N ALA A 55 7.70 -1.80 -5.11
CA ALA A 55 8.34 -3.09 -5.39
C ALA A 55 8.85 -3.19 -6.83
N ASP A 56 9.46 -4.34 -7.17
CA ASP A 56 9.91 -4.64 -8.52
C ASP A 56 8.79 -5.26 -9.36
N ALA A 57 8.99 -5.32 -10.68
CA ALA A 57 8.03 -5.92 -11.59
C ALA A 57 7.69 -7.39 -11.25
N ASP A 58 8.66 -8.15 -10.73
CA ASP A 58 8.45 -9.53 -10.31
C ASP A 58 7.51 -9.64 -9.09
N PHE A 59 7.67 -8.75 -8.09
CA PHE A 59 6.76 -8.70 -6.96
C PHE A 59 5.36 -8.29 -7.38
N PHE A 60 5.22 -7.37 -8.34
CA PHE A 60 3.90 -7.00 -8.86
C PHE A 60 3.18 -8.17 -9.52
N LYS A 61 3.89 -9.05 -10.25
CA LYS A 61 3.29 -10.28 -10.80
C LYS A 61 2.75 -11.19 -9.69
N PHE A 62 3.52 -11.36 -8.62
CA PHE A 62 3.09 -12.11 -7.43
C PHE A 62 1.87 -11.46 -6.76
N ALA A 63 1.88 -10.14 -6.60
CA ALA A 63 0.77 -9.41 -6.01
C ALA A 63 -0.50 -9.53 -6.85
N GLU A 64 -0.40 -9.37 -8.17
CA GLU A 64 -1.53 -9.51 -9.10
C GLU A 64 -2.12 -10.93 -9.06
N GLU A 65 -1.31 -11.98 -8.92
CA GLU A 65 -1.79 -13.36 -8.71
C GLU A 65 -2.63 -13.48 -7.44
N LYS A 66 -2.14 -12.95 -6.31
CA LYS A 66 -2.87 -12.97 -5.03
C LYS A 66 -4.13 -12.09 -5.08
N PHE A 67 -4.12 -11.03 -5.86
CA PHE A 67 -5.26 -10.11 -6.00
C PHE A 67 -6.37 -10.65 -6.91
N LYS A 68 -6.09 -11.61 -7.80
CA LYS A 68 -7.13 -12.30 -8.59
C LYS A 68 -8.17 -13.00 -7.72
N GLU A 69 -7.80 -13.39 -6.51
CA GLU A 69 -8.72 -14.01 -5.54
C GLU A 69 -9.67 -12.98 -4.88
N MET A 70 -9.48 -11.68 -5.13
CA MET A 70 -10.34 -10.61 -4.63
C MET A 70 -11.10 -9.90 -5.74
N GLU A 71 -12.42 -10.01 -5.69
CA GLU A 71 -13.30 -9.09 -6.42
C GLU A 71 -13.28 -7.71 -5.75
N GLY A 72 -12.90 -6.68 -6.51
CA GLY A 72 -12.99 -5.27 -6.08
C GLY A 72 -11.68 -4.59 -5.73
N LEU A 73 -10.53 -5.27 -5.80
CA LEU A 73 -9.23 -4.60 -5.78
C LEU A 73 -8.87 -4.18 -7.21
N LYS A 74 -8.69 -2.88 -7.43
CA LYS A 74 -8.30 -2.34 -8.74
C LYS A 74 -7.22 -1.30 -8.59
N ARG A 75 -6.40 -1.11 -9.63
CA ARG A 75 -5.41 -0.04 -9.62
C ARG A 75 -6.12 1.32 -9.60
N SER A 76 -5.65 2.21 -8.73
CA SER A 76 -6.17 3.57 -8.64
C SER A 76 -5.82 4.36 -9.90
N GLN A 77 -6.60 5.41 -10.17
CA GLN A 77 -6.28 6.35 -11.24
C GLN A 77 -4.93 7.02 -10.98
N LYS A 78 -4.20 7.37 -12.05
CA LYS A 78 -2.84 7.92 -11.96
C LYS A 78 -2.75 9.16 -11.07
N GLU A 79 -3.76 10.03 -11.09
CA GLU A 79 -3.79 11.22 -10.26
C GLU A 79 -3.92 10.88 -8.77
N VAL A 80 -4.82 9.96 -8.43
CA VAL A 80 -5.03 9.45 -7.06
C VAL A 80 -3.79 8.72 -6.57
N GLU A 81 -3.21 7.86 -7.41
CA GLU A 81 -1.95 7.15 -7.14
C GLU A 81 -0.83 8.14 -6.78
N GLN A 82 -0.61 9.18 -7.57
CA GLN A 82 0.43 10.18 -7.31
C GLN A 82 0.22 10.96 -6.00
N ARG A 83 -1.04 11.34 -5.70
CA ARG A 83 -1.36 12.02 -4.44
C ARG A 83 -1.06 11.15 -3.22
N ILE A 84 -1.42 9.88 -3.31
CA ILE A 84 -1.24 8.92 -2.21
C ILE A 84 0.24 8.59 -2.02
N VAL A 85 0.96 8.35 -3.13
CA VAL A 85 2.42 8.14 -3.10
C VAL A 85 3.10 9.32 -2.42
N ARG A 86 2.78 10.56 -2.83
CA ARG A 86 3.35 11.76 -2.20
C ARG A 86 3.07 11.82 -0.71
N LYS A 87 1.82 11.64 -0.28
CA LYS A 87 1.47 11.65 1.16
C LYS A 87 2.24 10.60 1.94
N ILE A 88 2.38 9.39 1.41
CA ILE A 88 3.11 8.32 2.07
C ILE A 88 4.60 8.66 2.14
N GLU A 89 5.21 9.14 1.06
CA GLU A 89 6.62 9.52 1.05
C GLU A 89 6.89 10.75 1.95
N GLU A 90 5.96 11.71 2.05
CA GLU A 90 6.02 12.83 2.98
C GLU A 90 5.94 12.37 4.45
N GLU A 91 5.08 11.39 4.76
CA GLU A 91 4.97 10.79 6.09
C GLU A 91 6.25 10.02 6.46
N GLU A 92 6.84 9.28 5.53
CA GLU A 92 8.09 8.55 5.74
C GLU A 92 9.28 9.51 5.90
N GLY A 93 9.42 10.52 5.04
CA GLY A 93 10.50 11.51 5.13
C GLY A 93 10.41 12.40 6.38
N SER A 94 9.21 12.71 6.85
CA SER A 94 9.01 13.47 8.10
C SER A 94 9.36 12.64 9.34
N ALA A 95 9.15 11.32 9.31
CA ALA A 95 9.55 10.42 10.39
C ALA A 95 11.08 10.34 10.52
N GLU A 96 11.81 10.35 9.39
CA GLU A 96 13.28 10.36 9.37
C GLU A 96 13.87 11.68 9.86
N GLN A 97 13.26 12.83 9.52
CA GLN A 97 13.69 14.14 10.01
C GLN A 97 13.37 14.38 11.49
N GLY A 98 12.27 13.83 12.00
CA GLY A 98 11.88 13.94 13.41
C GLY A 98 12.78 13.17 14.37
N PHE A 99 13.35 12.03 13.95
CA PHE A 99 14.33 11.29 14.75
C PHE A 99 15.71 11.95 14.78
N GLY A 100 16.15 12.57 13.68
CA GLY A 100 17.43 13.29 13.63
C GLY A 100 17.46 14.57 14.47
N ALA A 101 16.31 15.22 14.69
CA ALA A 101 16.21 16.45 15.48
C ALA A 101 16.08 16.22 17.00
N ILE A 102 15.76 15.00 17.45
CA ILE A 102 15.61 14.66 18.88
C ILE A 102 16.86 13.96 19.43
N PHE A 103 17.68 13.35 18.56
CA PHE A 103 18.94 12.71 18.92
C PHE A 103 20.19 13.47 18.42
N GLY A 104 20.01 14.71 17.94
CA GLY A 104 21.07 15.62 17.50
C GLY A 104 21.39 16.70 18.52
#